data_AF-A0A3C1P3Q1-F1
#
_entry.id   AF-A0A3C1P3Q1-F1
#
_cell.length_a   1.000
_cell.length_b   1.000
_cell.length_c   1.000
_cell.angle_alpha   90.00
_cell.angle_beta   90.00
_cell.angle_gamma   90.00
#
_symmetry.space_group_name_H-M   'P 1'
#
loop_
_entity.id
_entity.type
_entity.pdbx_description
1 polymer ?
#
loop_
_entity_poly.entity_id
_entity_poly.type
_entity_poly.pdbx_seq_one_letter_code
_entity_poly.pdbx_strand_id
1 'polypeptide(L)'
;MANATRALVVAIISAVVFLPLVFFEVVVFLLAGMITYEPSNPWFIKVAAVAAVLLVAAVALALPLAAVVMGARSRRLIRSSEAAMPGASKALAAQVIGGIVTVGVVIVQIYLVLMAAGVCSLDGC
;
A
#
# COMPACT_ATOMS: atom_id res chain seq x y z
N MET A 1 2.78 22.49 -14.96
CA MET A 1 3.51 21.28 -15.43
C MET A 1 4.23 20.52 -14.30
N ALA A 2 4.97 21.16 -13.39
CA ALA A 2 5.76 20.47 -12.35
C ALA A 2 4.97 19.49 -11.45
N ASN A 3 3.73 19.81 -11.09
CA ASN A 3 2.93 18.98 -10.18
C ASN A 3 2.45 17.67 -10.81
N ALA A 4 2.15 17.64 -12.12
CA ALA A 4 1.75 16.42 -12.82
C ALA A 4 2.92 15.44 -12.98
N THR A 5 4.12 15.97 -13.25
CA THR A 5 5.35 15.16 -13.30
C THR A 5 5.68 14.58 -11.92
N ARG A 6 5.57 15.38 -10.85
CA ARG A 6 5.76 14.89 -9.47
C ARG A 6 4.76 13.79 -9.11
N ALA A 7 3.49 13.95 -9.46
CA ALA A 7 2.48 12.91 -9.22
C ALA A 7 2.78 11.61 -9.98
N LEU A 8 3.23 11.69 -11.23
CA LEU A 8 3.65 10.52 -12.02
C LEU A 8 4.88 9.84 -11.40
N VAL A 9 5.90 10.61 -11.01
CA VAL A 9 7.11 10.07 -10.37
C VAL A 9 6.76 9.37 -9.07
N VAL A 10 5.91 9.96 -8.22
CA VAL A 10 5.46 9.30 -6.98
C VAL A 10 4.65 8.05 -7.27
N ALA A 11 3.78 8.05 -8.29
CA ALA A 11 3.03 6.85 -8.68
C ALA A 11 3.98 5.71 -9.13
N ILE A 12 5.01 6.03 -9.92
CA ILE A 12 6.01 5.04 -10.37
C ILE A 12 6.83 4.54 -9.18
N ILE A 13 7.33 5.44 -8.33
CA ILE A 13 8.05 5.06 -7.11
C ILE A 13 7.16 4.18 -6.23
N SER A 14 5.87 4.50 -6.08
CA SER A 14 4.94 3.68 -5.30
C SER A 14 4.78 2.28 -5.89
N ALA A 15 4.72 2.15 -7.22
CA ALA A 15 4.61 0.86 -7.89
C ALA A 15 5.88 0.01 -7.71
N VAL A 16 7.07 0.64 -7.74
CA VAL A 16 8.35 -0.05 -7.57
C VAL A 16 8.61 -0.41 -6.10
N VAL A 17 8.35 0.51 -5.17
CA VAL A 17 8.55 0.33 -3.73
C VAL A 17 7.50 -0.61 -3.12
N PHE A 18 6.34 -0.77 -3.77
CA PHE A 18 5.31 -1.71 -3.35
C PHE A 18 5.81 -3.16 -3.31
N LEU A 19 6.53 -3.64 -4.33
CA LEU A 19 7.05 -5.02 -4.35
C LEU A 19 7.90 -5.38 -3.11
N PRO A 20 8.96 -4.63 -2.78
CA PRO A 20 9.77 -4.92 -1.60
C PRO A 20 9.00 -4.69 -0.29
N LEU A 21 8.04 -3.76 -0.25
CA LEU A 21 7.16 -3.57 0.91
C LEU A 21 6.29 -4.79 1.19
N VAL A 22 5.64 -5.36 0.17
CA VAL A 22 4.84 -6.58 0.32
C VAL A 22 5.71 -7.76 0.74
N PHE A 23 6.90 -7.89 0.14
CA PHE A 23 7.83 -8.94 0.54
C PHE A 23 8.23 -8.81 2.02
N PHE A 24 8.57 -7.59 2.45
CA PHE A 24 8.90 -7.30 3.84
C PHE A 24 7.71 -7.57 4.78
N GLU A 25 6.50 -7.21 4.37
CA GLU A 25 5.28 -7.44 5.13
C GLU A 25 4.99 -8.93 5.33
N VAL A 26 5.15 -9.76 4.30
CA VAL A 26 5.03 -11.22 4.43
C VAL A 26 6.05 -11.78 5.42
N VAL A 27 7.31 -11.32 5.37
CA VAL A 27 8.35 -11.75 6.31
C VAL A 27 8.00 -11.35 7.75
N VAL A 28 7.56 -10.10 7.96
CA VAL A 28 7.15 -9.60 9.28
C VAL A 28 5.93 -10.37 9.79
N PHE A 29 4.97 -10.69 8.93
CA PHE A 29 3.80 -11.50 9.27
C PHE A 29 4.19 -12.92 9.72
N LEU A 30 5.07 -13.59 8.98
CA LEU A 30 5.57 -14.93 9.34
C LEU A 30 6.33 -14.90 10.68
N LEU A 31 7.22 -13.92 10.87
CA LEU A 31 7.95 -13.75 12.13
C LEU A 31 7.01 -13.48 13.30
N ALA A 32 6.02 -12.61 13.10
CA ALA A 32 5.02 -12.31 14.13
C ALA A 32 4.19 -13.56 14.47
N GLY A 33 3.82 -14.37 13.47
CA GLY A 33 3.16 -15.66 13.65
C GLY A 33 3.99 -16.62 14.50
N MET A 34 5.27 -16.78 14.20
CA MET A 34 6.17 -17.61 15.02
C MET A 34 6.20 -17.12 16.48
N ILE A 35 6.29 -15.82 16.69
CA ILE A 35 6.34 -15.22 18.03
C ILE A 35 5.01 -15.39 18.80
N THR A 36 3.87 -15.24 18.14
CA THR A 36 2.54 -15.32 18.78
C THR A 36 2.15 -16.76 19.14
N TYR A 37 2.51 -17.74 18.31
CA TYR A 37 2.18 -19.16 18.56
C TYR A 37 3.16 -19.87 19.51
N GLU A 38 4.34 -19.31 19.76
CA GLU A 38 5.26 -19.86 20.76
C GLU A 38 4.65 -19.74 22.18
N PRO A 39 4.44 -20.85 22.90
CA PRO A 39 3.79 -20.83 24.21
C PRO A 39 4.68 -20.26 25.32
N SER A 40 6.00 -20.31 25.14
CA SER A 40 6.99 -19.79 26.09
C SER A 40 7.10 -18.27 26.08
N ASN A 41 6.61 -17.61 25.02
CA ASN A 41 6.71 -16.17 24.88
C ASN A 41 5.72 -15.45 25.81
N PRO A 42 6.19 -14.44 26.57
CA PRO A 42 5.30 -13.65 27.41
C PRO A 42 4.31 -12.83 26.58
N TRP A 43 3.12 -12.58 27.15
CA TRP A 43 1.99 -11.97 26.45
C TRP A 43 2.31 -10.59 25.84
N PHE A 44 3.16 -9.79 26.48
CA PHE A 44 3.52 -8.46 25.98
C PHE A 44 4.34 -8.51 24.69
N ILE A 45 5.16 -9.55 24.48
CA ILE A 45 5.91 -9.74 23.23
C ILE A 45 4.95 -10.10 22.09
N LYS A 46 3.92 -10.90 22.38
CA LYS A 46 2.87 -11.26 21.40
C LYS A 46 2.09 -10.02 20.95
N VAL A 47 1.72 -9.16 21.89
CA VAL A 47 1.05 -7.88 21.58
C VAL A 47 1.97 -6.96 20.76
N ALA A 48 3.25 -6.86 21.12
CA ALA A 48 4.22 -6.05 20.39
C ALA A 48 4.43 -6.56 18.95
N ALA A 49 4.47 -7.87 18.74
CA ALA A 49 4.58 -8.47 17.41
C ALA A 49 3.37 -8.14 16.53
N VAL A 50 2.16 -8.24 17.07
CA VAL A 50 0.93 -7.85 16.35
C VAL A 50 0.92 -6.35 16.03
N ALA A 51 1.33 -5.50 16.98
CA ALA A 51 1.42 -4.06 16.77
C ALA A 51 2.44 -3.70 15.66
N ALA A 52 3.56 -4.41 15.58
CA ALA A 52 4.55 -4.21 14.53
C ALA A 52 3.99 -4.56 13.14
N VAL A 53 3.25 -5.66 13.00
CA VAL A 53 2.56 -6.02 11.75
C VAL A 53 1.59 -4.92 11.32
N LEU A 54 0.74 -4.43 12.24
CA LEU A 54 -0.22 -3.37 11.95
C LEU A 54 0.45 -2.05 11.52
N LEU A 55 1.58 -1.70 12.12
CA LEU A 55 2.37 -0.53 11.74
C LEU A 55 2.93 -0.66 10.32
N VAL A 56 3.49 -1.83 9.97
CA VAL A 56 4.01 -2.10 8.62
C VAL A 56 2.89 -2.05 7.59
N ALA A 57 1.74 -2.66 7.88
CA ALA A 57 0.55 -2.61 7.02
C ALA A 57 0.06 -1.18 6.78
N ALA A 58 0.03 -0.35 7.84
CA ALA A 58 -0.36 1.05 7.72
C ALA A 58 0.62 1.84 6.83
N VAL A 59 1.92 1.59 6.93
CA VAL A 59 2.94 2.21 6.07
C VAL A 59 2.80 1.74 4.62
N ALA A 60 2.55 0.45 4.40
CA ALA A 60 2.33 -0.12 3.07
C ALA A 60 1.11 0.49 2.36
N LEU A 61 0.05 0.83 3.11
CA LEU A 61 -1.14 1.52 2.59
C LEU A 61 -0.94 3.03 2.40
N ALA A 62 -0.12 3.68 3.22
CA ALA A 62 0.05 5.14 3.19
C ALA A 62 0.65 5.65 1.86
N LEU A 63 1.64 4.94 1.32
CA LEU A 63 2.31 5.28 0.05
C LEU A 63 1.37 5.30 -1.18
N PRO A 64 0.61 4.22 -1.48
CA PRO A 64 -0.31 4.20 -2.60
C PRO A 64 -1.48 5.17 -2.42
N LEU A 65 -1.99 5.33 -1.18
CA LEU A 65 -3.02 6.33 -0.87
C LEU A 65 -2.51 7.76 -1.16
N ALA A 66 -1.28 8.08 -0.76
CA ALA A 66 -0.67 9.37 -1.05
C ALA A 66 -0.53 9.63 -2.57
N ALA A 67 -0.16 8.60 -3.35
CA ALA A 67 -0.09 8.68 -4.81
C ALA A 67 -1.46 8.96 -5.44
N VAL A 68 -2.52 8.28 -4.98
CA VAL A 68 -3.90 8.50 -5.45
C VAL A 68 -4.41 9.89 -5.08
N VAL A 69 -4.19 10.34 -3.85
CA VAL A 69 -4.64 11.67 -3.38
C VAL A 69 -3.92 12.79 -4.14
N MET A 70 -2.62 12.66 -4.37
CA MET A 70 -1.85 13.62 -5.18
C MET A 70 -2.31 13.63 -6.63
N GLY A 71 -2.56 12.46 -7.23
CA GLY A 71 -3.15 12.33 -8.57
C GLY A 71 -4.53 13.01 -8.67
N ALA A 72 -5.41 12.75 -7.72
CA ALA A 72 -6.75 13.33 -7.66
C ALA A 72 -6.73 14.86 -7.48
N ARG A 73 -5.87 15.38 -6.59
CA ARG A 73 -5.66 16.83 -6.43
C ARG A 73 -5.14 17.46 -7.72
N SER A 74 -4.17 16.84 -8.39
CA SER A 74 -3.62 17.36 -9.64
C SER A 74 -4.69 17.45 -10.76
N ARG A 75 -5.60 16.47 -10.82
CA ARG A 75 -6.72 16.47 -11.77
C ARG A 75 -7.77 17.52 -11.47
N ARG A 76 -8.10 17.72 -10.18
CA ARG A 76 -9.04 18.79 -9.77
C ARG A 76 -8.52 20.16 -10.17
N LEU A 77 -7.23 20.43 -9.97
CA LEU A 77 -6.57 21.67 -10.38
C LEU A 77 -6.57 21.88 -11.90
N ILE A 78 -6.41 20.81 -12.69
CA ILE A 78 -6.47 20.88 -14.16
C ILE A 78 -7.90 21.15 -14.64
N ARG A 79 -8.92 20.52 -14.03
CA ARG A 79 -10.32 20.75 -14.38
C ARG A 79 -10.83 22.14 -14.00
N SER A 80 -10.31 22.73 -12.93
CA SER A 80 -10.68 24.08 -12.51
C SER A 80 -9.95 25.18 -13.29
N SER A 81 -9.01 24.84 -14.16
CA SER A 81 -8.29 25.80 -15.00
C SER A 81 -8.88 25.79 -16.41
N GLU A 82 -9.37 26.93 -16.89
CA GLU A 82 -9.97 27.09 -18.23
C GLU A 82 -8.95 26.97 -19.37
N ALA A 83 -7.65 26.99 -19.08
CA ALA A 83 -6.60 26.80 -20.07
C ALA A 83 -6.33 25.31 -20.32
N ALA A 84 -6.31 24.89 -21.59
CA ALA A 84 -5.87 23.56 -22.02
C ALA A 84 -4.42 23.31 -21.56
N MET A 85 -4.26 22.72 -20.36
CA MET A 85 -2.95 22.49 -19.79
C MET A 85 -2.28 21.26 -20.41
N PRO A 86 -1.08 21.39 -21.00
CA PRO A 86 -0.26 20.23 -21.34
C PRO A 86 0.10 19.47 -20.06
N GLY A 87 -0.45 18.27 -19.88
CA GLY A 87 -0.24 17.44 -18.68
C GLY A 87 -1.44 16.61 -18.21
N ALA A 88 -2.63 16.77 -18.80
CA ALA A 88 -3.82 16.00 -18.46
C ALA A 88 -3.62 14.48 -18.60
N SER A 89 -2.90 14.03 -19.63
CA SER A 89 -2.56 12.61 -19.83
C SER A 89 -1.66 12.04 -18.73
N LYS A 90 -0.68 12.83 -18.26
CA LYS A 90 0.24 12.44 -17.17
C LYS A 90 -0.48 12.32 -15.83
N ALA A 91 -1.42 13.22 -15.55
CA ALA A 91 -2.26 13.15 -14.35
C ALA A 91 -3.21 11.94 -14.36
N LEU A 92 -3.74 11.58 -15.55
CA LEU A 92 -4.57 10.39 -15.74
C LEU A 92 -3.76 9.11 -15.53
N ALA A 93 -2.57 9.00 -16.14
CA ALA A 93 -1.67 7.87 -15.95
C ALA A 93 -1.27 7.67 -14.48
N ALA A 94 -0.92 8.75 -13.77
CA ALA A 94 -0.61 8.69 -12.34
C ALA A 94 -1.79 8.16 -11.51
N GLN A 95 -3.02 8.54 -11.85
CA GLN A 95 -4.22 8.09 -11.15
C GLN A 95 -4.53 6.61 -11.41
N VAL A 96 -4.35 6.15 -12.65
CA VAL A 96 -4.54 4.73 -13.02
C VAL A 96 -3.50 3.85 -12.33
N ILE A 97 -2.22 4.22 -12.41
CA ILE A 97 -1.14 3.46 -11.77
C ILE A 97 -1.34 3.44 -10.26
N GLY A 98 -1.53 4.60 -9.62
CA GLY A 98 -1.79 4.67 -8.18
C GLY A 98 -3.05 3.88 -7.78
N GLY A 99 -4.10 3.91 -8.60
CA GLY A 99 -5.32 3.14 -8.37
C GLY A 99 -5.09 1.63 -8.41
N ILE A 100 -4.41 1.12 -9.44
CA ILE A 100 -4.07 -0.30 -9.58
C ILE A 100 -3.21 -0.76 -8.40
N VAL A 101 -2.18 0.00 -8.04
CA VAL A 101 -1.32 -0.32 -6.90
C VAL A 101 -2.14 -0.34 -5.61
N THR A 102 -3.01 0.65 -5.38
CA THR A 102 -3.88 0.69 -4.19
C THR A 102 -4.79 -0.54 -4.12
N VAL A 103 -5.43 -0.92 -5.22
CA VAL A 103 -6.28 -2.12 -5.28
C VAL A 103 -5.47 -3.38 -4.97
N GLY A 104 -4.27 -3.50 -5.57
CA GLY A 104 -3.36 -4.61 -5.28
C GLY A 104 -2.99 -4.70 -3.80
N VAL A 105 -2.64 -3.57 -3.18
CA VAL A 105 -2.32 -3.50 -1.74
C VAL A 105 -3.51 -3.94 -0.90
N VAL A 106 -4.71 -3.43 -1.19
CA VAL A 106 -5.92 -3.79 -0.44
C VAL A 106 -6.23 -5.28 -0.55
N ILE A 107 -6.08 -5.88 -1.73
CA ILE A 107 -6.28 -7.33 -1.92
C ILE A 107 -5.26 -8.12 -1.08
N VAL A 108 -3.98 -7.74 -1.12
CA VAL A 108 -2.91 -8.38 -0.32
C VAL A 108 -3.23 -8.28 1.17
N GLN A 109 -3.66 -7.10 1.64
CA GLN A 109 -4.05 -6.89 3.04
C GLN A 109 -5.23 -7.76 3.46
N ILE A 110 -6.27 -7.85 2.62
CA ILE A 110 -7.42 -8.73 2.89
C ILE A 110 -6.96 -10.19 2.99
N TYR A 111 -6.12 -10.64 2.06
CA TYR A 111 -5.61 -12.01 2.07
C TYR A 111 -4.76 -12.32 3.31
N LEU A 112 -3.90 -11.39 3.73
CA LEU A 112 -3.12 -11.52 4.98
C LEU A 112 -4.02 -11.60 6.22
N VAL A 113 -5.09 -10.79 6.27
CA VAL A 113 -6.07 -10.85 7.36
C VAL A 113 -6.81 -12.19 7.37
N LEU A 114 -7.21 -12.71 6.20
CA LEU A 114 -7.86 -14.02 6.10
C LEU A 114 -6.92 -15.17 6.48
N MET A 115 -5.64 -15.07 6.12
CA MET A 115 -4.60 -15.99 6.59
C MET A 115 -4.41 -15.92 8.11
N ALA A 116 -4.38 -14.72 8.68
CA ALA A 116 -4.26 -14.52 10.13
C ALA A 116 -5.46 -15.09 10.89
N ALA A 117 -6.66 -15.02 10.30
CA ALA A 117 -7.88 -15.62 10.83
C ALA A 117 -7.95 -17.15 10.62
N GLY A 118 -6.99 -17.75 9.92
CA GLY A 118 -6.97 -19.18 9.60
C GLY A 118 -8.00 -19.61 8.55
N VAL A 119 -8.57 -18.65 7.82
CA VAL A 119 -9.58 -18.89 6.77
C VAL A 119 -8.91 -19.26 5.44
N CYS A 120 -7.72 -18.72 5.18
CA CYS A 120 -6.93 -19.00 3.99
C CYS A 120 -5.55 -19.54 4.37
N SER A 121 -4.95 -20.35 3.51
CA SER A 121 -3.54 -20.77 3.60
C SER A 121 -2.78 -20.33 2.35
N LEU A 122 -1.45 -20.52 2.34
CA LEU A 122 -0.60 -20.29 1.16
C LEU A 122 -1.00 -21.16 -0.05
N ASP A 123 -1.73 -22.26 0.17
CA ASP A 123 -2.27 -23.12 -0.88
C ASP A 123 -3.60 -22.61 -1.45
N GLY A 124 -4.21 -21.63 -0.79
CA GLY A 124 -5.42 -20.96 -1.25
C GLY A 124 -6.44 -20.66 -0.15
N CYS A 125 -7.47 -19.94 -0.60
CA CYS A 125 -8.81 -19.95 -0.05
C CYS A 125 -9.69 -20.64 -1.12
#